data_AF-A0A0K2RPQ1-F1
#
_entry.id   AF-A0A0K2RPQ1-F1
#
_cell.length_a   1.000
_cell.length_b   1.000
_cell.length_c   1.000
_cell.angle_alpha   90.00
_cell.angle_beta   90.00
_cell.angle_gamma   90.00
#
_symmetry.space_group_name_H-M   'P 1'
#
loop_
_entity.id
_entity.type
_entity.pdbx_description
1 polymer ?
#
loop_
_entity_poly.entity_id
_entity_poly.type
_entity_poly.pdbx_seq_one_letter_code
_entity_poly.pdbx_strand_id
1 'polypeptide(L)'
;MNPQIDLMINPTSPGVSTLATILKASWEDIGVTVNIDSQTPTAFATKFNTGKYQSALLFESAGAVAAYELRKKMTCGSSFNNQHICIPGTPDLMKKLDNAPDLQAQQPYINALVDAWRASSPTIILYRAQFTAVLAHSVKAFDYASSTTFYNWGR
;
A
#
# COMPACT_ATOMS: atom_id res chain seq x y z
N MET A 1 3.35 30.10 -9.09
CA MET A 1 2.17 29.21 -9.10
C MET A 1 2.23 28.38 -7.83
N ASN A 2 1.09 28.17 -7.17
CA ASN A 2 1.03 27.23 -6.06
C ASN A 2 1.24 25.80 -6.59
N PRO A 3 1.96 24.94 -5.86
CA PRO A 3 2.07 23.53 -6.23
C PRO A 3 0.68 22.90 -6.32
N GLN A 4 0.46 22.06 -7.33
CA GLN A 4 -0.80 21.36 -7.56
C GLN A 4 -0.57 19.85 -7.58
N ILE A 5 -1.49 19.12 -6.95
CA ILE A 5 -1.48 17.65 -6.91
C ILE A 5 -2.87 17.13 -7.31
N ASP A 6 -2.88 16.23 -8.28
CA ASP A 6 -4.02 15.38 -8.58
C ASP A 6 -3.95 14.12 -7.71
N LEU A 7 -4.92 13.99 -6.79
CA LEU A 7 -5.08 12.87 -5.88
C LEU A 7 -6.16 11.92 -6.41
N MET A 8 -5.71 10.82 -7.03
CA MET A 8 -6.60 9.79 -7.54
C MET A 8 -7.19 8.97 -6.39
N ILE A 9 -8.51 8.76 -6.41
CA ILE A 9 -9.22 7.95 -5.42
C ILE A 9 -10.19 6.96 -6.06
N ASN A 10 -10.37 5.80 -5.42
CA ASN A 10 -11.56 4.99 -5.61
C ASN A 10 -12.53 5.28 -4.43
N PRO A 11 -13.66 5.99 -4.65
CA PRO A 11 -14.56 6.37 -3.57
C PRO A 11 -15.32 5.18 -2.97
N THR A 12 -15.32 4.01 -3.63
CA THR A 12 -15.92 2.79 -3.05
C THR A 12 -14.99 2.12 -2.03
N SER A 13 -13.72 2.50 -1.98
CA SER A 13 -12.77 1.94 -1.00
C SER A 13 -13.05 2.53 0.39
N PRO A 14 -13.01 1.70 1.46
CA PRO A 14 -13.34 2.15 2.82
C PRO A 14 -12.53 3.38 3.26
N GLY A 15 -13.24 4.42 3.71
CA GLY A 15 -12.66 5.64 4.29
C GLY A 15 -11.90 6.56 3.33
N VAL A 16 -11.69 6.16 2.07
CA VAL A 16 -10.85 6.89 1.12
C VAL A 16 -11.40 8.28 0.79
N SER A 17 -12.71 8.43 0.57
CA SER A 17 -13.32 9.74 0.27
C SER A 17 -13.16 10.74 1.43
N THR A 18 -13.46 10.31 2.65
CA THR A 18 -13.30 11.16 3.86
C THR A 18 -11.86 11.61 4.04
N LEU A 19 -10.91 10.69 3.89
CA LEU A 19 -9.49 11.00 4.01
C LEU A 19 -9.01 11.93 2.91
N ALA A 20 -9.47 11.77 1.68
CA ALA A 20 -9.14 12.66 0.58
C ALA A 20 -9.59 14.10 0.85
N THR A 21 -10.79 14.29 1.43
CA THR A 21 -11.28 15.60 1.84
C THR A 21 -10.43 16.21 2.96
N ILE A 22 -10.05 15.42 3.97
CA ILE A 22 -9.18 15.87 5.06
C ILE A 22 -7.81 16.29 4.50
N LEU A 23 -7.20 15.46 3.66
CA LEU A 23 -5.89 15.75 3.05
C LEU A 23 -5.95 17.00 2.19
N LYS A 24 -7.00 17.16 1.37
CA LYS A 24 -7.22 18.37 0.56
C LYS A 24 -7.22 19.61 1.45
N ALA A 25 -8.02 19.63 2.51
CA ALA A 25 -8.06 20.77 3.44
C ALA A 25 -6.69 21.05 4.06
N SER A 26 -6.03 20.04 4.62
CA SER A 26 -4.72 20.20 5.27
C SER A 26 -3.60 20.64 4.33
N TRP A 27 -3.63 20.23 3.06
CA TRP A 27 -2.65 20.65 2.05
C TRP A 27 -2.94 22.04 1.50
N GLU A 28 -4.22 22.40 1.36
CA GLU A 28 -4.62 23.75 0.95
C GLU A 28 -4.26 24.80 2.01
N ASP A 29 -4.32 24.44 3.30
CA ASP A 29 -3.86 25.29 4.42
C ASP A 29 -2.36 25.67 4.32
N ILE A 30 -1.54 24.83 3.68
CA ILE A 30 -0.11 25.11 3.44
C ILE A 30 0.19 25.57 2.00
N GLY A 31 -0.85 25.92 1.23
CA GLY A 31 -0.73 26.50 -0.10
C GLY A 31 -0.54 25.50 -1.24
N VAL A 32 -0.89 24.22 -1.05
CA VAL A 32 -0.91 23.20 -2.11
C VAL A 32 -2.34 23.02 -2.61
N THR A 33 -2.58 23.21 -3.91
CA THR A 33 -3.89 22.94 -4.52
C THR A 33 -4.06 21.45 -4.73
N VAL A 34 -5.18 20.87 -4.26
CA VAL A 34 -5.45 19.42 -4.40
C VAL A 34 -6.70 19.18 -5.24
N ASN A 35 -6.56 18.47 -6.35
CA ASN A 35 -7.71 18.00 -7.12
C ASN A 35 -8.00 16.55 -6.77
N ILE A 36 -9.21 16.27 -6.29
CA ILE A 36 -9.63 14.89 -6.03
C ILE A 36 -10.11 14.28 -7.35
N ASP A 37 -9.30 13.40 -7.94
CA ASP A 37 -9.62 12.65 -9.16
C ASP A 37 -10.38 11.36 -8.77
N SER A 38 -11.71 11.46 -8.67
CA SER A 38 -12.56 10.33 -8.33
C SER A 38 -12.74 9.39 -9.54
N GLN A 39 -12.37 8.13 -9.37
CA GLN A 39 -12.40 7.12 -10.41
C GLN A 39 -13.36 5.98 -10.06
N THR A 40 -13.99 5.36 -11.05
CA THR A 40 -14.67 4.07 -10.84
C THR A 40 -13.64 3.00 -10.46
N PRO A 41 -14.03 1.90 -9.77
CA PRO A 41 -13.07 0.87 -9.36
C PRO A 41 -12.21 0.32 -10.51
N THR A 42 -12.83 0.08 -11.67
CA THR A 42 -12.13 -0.39 -12.88
C THR A 42 -11.16 0.66 -13.41
N ALA A 43 -11.59 1.92 -13.55
CA ALA A 43 -10.73 2.98 -14.06
C ALA A 43 -9.56 3.28 -13.13
N PHE A 44 -9.80 3.26 -11.81
CA PHE A 44 -8.77 3.37 -10.78
C PHE A 44 -7.73 2.26 -10.95
N ALA A 45 -8.16 0.99 -11.00
CA ALA A 45 -7.27 -0.15 -11.13
C ALA A 45 -6.44 -0.08 -12.42
N THR A 46 -7.06 0.31 -13.55
CA THR A 46 -6.35 0.48 -14.82
C THR A 46 -5.30 1.59 -14.74
N LYS A 47 -5.65 2.78 -14.26
CA LYS A 47 -4.71 3.90 -14.12
C LYS A 47 -3.58 3.55 -13.15
N PHE A 48 -3.92 2.95 -12.00
CA PHE A 48 -2.97 2.54 -10.98
C PHE A 48 -1.96 1.53 -11.54
N ASN A 49 -2.41 0.43 -12.13
CA ASN A 49 -1.51 -0.61 -12.66
C ASN A 49 -0.68 -0.15 -13.88
N THR A 50 -1.06 0.95 -14.53
CA THR A 50 -0.33 1.52 -15.68
C THR A 50 0.52 2.73 -15.32
N GLY A 51 0.50 3.18 -14.06
CA GLY A 51 1.26 4.35 -13.61
C GLY A 51 0.73 5.67 -14.17
N LYS A 52 -0.49 5.70 -14.69
CA LYS A 52 -1.11 6.88 -15.30
C LYS A 52 -1.84 7.74 -14.27
N TYR A 53 -1.11 8.14 -13.23
CA TYR A 53 -1.59 8.99 -12.13
C TYR A 53 -0.41 9.76 -11.52
N GLN A 54 -0.67 10.93 -10.90
CA GLN A 54 0.36 11.69 -10.18
C GLN A 54 0.50 11.20 -8.73
N SER A 55 -0.62 11.06 -8.03
CA SER A 55 -0.70 10.49 -6.69
C SER A 55 -1.99 9.67 -6.54
N ALA A 56 -2.00 8.70 -5.63
CA ALA A 56 -3.16 7.84 -5.39
C ALA A 56 -3.33 7.59 -3.89
N LEU A 57 -4.56 7.67 -3.41
CA LEU A 57 -4.92 7.26 -2.06
C LEU A 57 -5.37 5.80 -2.06
N LEU A 58 -4.67 4.97 -1.29
CA LEU A 58 -4.87 3.53 -1.28
C LEU A 58 -5.41 3.06 0.07
N PHE A 59 -6.38 2.14 0.01
CA PHE A 59 -6.69 1.24 1.11
C PHE A 59 -6.07 -0.12 0.77
N GLU A 60 -4.88 -0.38 1.31
CA GLU A 60 -4.08 -1.57 0.98
C GLU A 60 -3.88 -2.46 2.22
N SER A 61 -3.84 -3.78 1.97
CA SER A 61 -3.37 -4.79 2.92
C SER A 61 -2.00 -5.34 2.51
N ALA A 62 -1.17 -5.70 3.49
CA ALA A 62 0.07 -6.44 3.28
C ALA A 62 -0.07 -7.86 3.83
N GLY A 63 0.55 -8.83 3.16
CA GLY A 63 0.68 -10.20 3.65
C GLY A 63 1.75 -10.35 4.75
N ALA A 64 1.85 -11.55 5.31
CA ALA A 64 2.76 -11.84 6.43
C ALA A 64 4.24 -12.01 6.02
N VAL A 65 4.53 -12.17 4.73
CA VAL A 65 5.88 -12.50 4.24
C VAL A 65 6.58 -11.23 3.73
N ALA A 66 7.45 -10.65 4.57
CA ALA A 66 8.11 -9.38 4.28
C ALA A 66 8.89 -9.36 2.95
N ALA A 67 9.66 -10.42 2.67
CA ALA A 67 10.42 -10.52 1.41
C ALA A 67 9.50 -10.49 0.18
N TYR A 68 8.33 -11.14 0.26
CA TYR A 68 7.34 -11.11 -0.82
C TYR A 68 6.75 -9.71 -1.01
N GLU A 69 6.38 -9.03 0.07
CA GLU A 69 5.84 -7.67 -0.01
C GLU A 69 6.86 -6.65 -0.55
N LEU A 70 8.13 -6.77 -0.15
CA LEU A 70 9.21 -5.92 -0.68
C LEU A 70 9.44 -6.19 -2.16
N ARG A 71 9.45 -7.45 -2.63
CA ARG A 71 9.52 -7.77 -4.07
C ARG A 71 8.36 -7.16 -4.85
N LYS A 72 7.14 -7.33 -4.33
CA LYS A 72 5.92 -6.77 -4.94
C LYS A 72 6.04 -5.27 -5.13
N LYS A 73 6.61 -4.56 -4.15
CA LYS A 73 6.63 -3.09 -4.11
C LYS A 73 7.91 -2.43 -4.66
N MET A 74 9.05 -3.11 -4.66
CA MET A 74 10.35 -2.48 -4.92
C MET A 74 11.11 -3.06 -6.11
N THR A 75 10.60 -4.11 -6.75
CA THR A 75 11.19 -4.61 -7.99
C THR A 75 10.84 -3.65 -9.13
N CYS A 76 11.84 -2.91 -9.61
CA CYS A 76 11.70 -1.96 -10.71
C CYS A 76 11.18 -2.66 -11.98
N GLY A 77 10.19 -2.08 -12.65
CA GLY A 77 9.62 -2.62 -13.90
C GLY A 77 8.77 -3.89 -13.72
N SER A 78 8.58 -4.39 -12.50
CA SER A 78 7.69 -5.52 -12.24
C SER A 78 6.24 -5.14 -12.47
N SER A 79 5.47 -6.01 -13.14
CA SER A 79 4.02 -5.86 -13.28
C SER A 79 3.26 -6.00 -11.96
N PHE A 80 3.91 -6.50 -10.90
CA PHE A 80 3.35 -6.57 -9.55
C PHE A 80 3.59 -5.28 -8.75
N ASN A 81 4.50 -4.43 -9.22
CA ASN A 81 4.79 -3.12 -8.64
C ASN A 81 3.84 -2.08 -9.22
N ASN A 82 2.57 -2.18 -8.84
CA ASN A 82 1.51 -1.28 -9.30
C ASN A 82 1.73 0.18 -8.87
N GLN A 83 2.63 0.43 -7.90
CA GLN A 83 3.01 1.78 -7.49
C GLN A 83 4.20 2.34 -8.29
N HIS A 84 4.79 1.52 -9.18
CA HIS A 84 5.92 1.85 -10.04
C HIS A 84 7.14 2.40 -9.27
N ILE A 85 7.33 1.96 -8.03
CA ILE A 85 8.41 2.42 -7.15
C ILE A 85 9.73 1.82 -7.60
N CYS A 86 10.72 2.67 -7.86
CA CYS A 86 12.07 2.23 -8.15
C CYS A 86 13.06 3.10 -7.37
N ILE A 87 13.70 2.51 -6.36
CA ILE A 87 14.62 3.21 -5.47
C ILE A 87 16.06 2.85 -5.90
N PRO A 88 16.95 3.83 -6.14
CA PRO A 88 18.33 3.54 -6.50
C PRO A 88 19.01 2.61 -5.49
N GLY A 89 19.79 1.64 -5.99
CA GLY A 89 20.54 0.68 -5.16
C GLY A 89 19.73 -0.50 -4.59
N THR A 90 18.40 -0.45 -4.63
CA THR A 90 17.56 -1.58 -4.16
C THR A 90 17.55 -2.81 -5.09
N PRO A 91 17.78 -2.72 -6.42
CA PRO A 91 17.86 -3.92 -7.27
C PRO A 91 18.95 -4.92 -6.84
N ASP A 92 20.13 -4.43 -6.44
CA ASP A 92 21.22 -5.30 -5.98
C ASP A 92 20.89 -5.95 -4.63
N LEU A 93 20.23 -5.21 -3.73
CA LEU A 93 19.73 -5.75 -2.46
C LEU A 93 18.67 -6.83 -2.70
N MET A 94 17.78 -6.62 -3.67
CA MET A 94 16.75 -7.61 -4.02
C MET A 94 17.39 -8.89 -4.57
N LYS A 95 18.41 -8.78 -5.43
CA LYS A 95 19.16 -9.93 -5.92
C LYS A 95 19.85 -10.70 -4.79
N LYS A 96 20.39 -10.01 -3.78
CA LYS A 96 20.99 -10.67 -2.60
C LYS A 96 19.92 -11.35 -1.74
N LEU A 97 18.77 -10.70 -1.55
CA LEU A 97 17.62 -11.27 -0.86
C LEU A 97 17.13 -12.56 -1.53
N ASP A 98 17.08 -12.59 -2.87
CA ASP A 98 16.62 -13.76 -3.64
C ASP A 98 17.57 -14.95 -3.55
N ASN A 99 18.87 -14.71 -3.34
CA ASN A 99 19.87 -15.76 -3.22
C ASN A 99 20.10 -16.23 -1.77
N ALA A 100 19.48 -15.59 -0.78
CA ALA A 100 19.65 -15.94 0.62
C ALA A 100 18.83 -17.21 0.97
N PRO A 101 19.47 -18.25 1.58
CA PRO A 101 18.89 -19.60 1.68
C PRO A 101 17.77 -19.73 2.72
N ASP A 102 17.72 -18.84 3.71
CA ASP A 102 16.76 -18.89 4.81
C ASP A 102 16.42 -17.48 5.33
N LEU A 103 15.46 -17.42 6.26
CA LEU A 103 15.00 -16.15 6.84
C LEU A 103 16.10 -15.39 7.58
N GLN A 104 17.01 -16.09 8.25
CA GLN A 104 18.10 -15.46 9.00
C GLN A 104 19.08 -14.78 8.04
N ALA A 105 19.42 -15.44 6.93
CA ALA A 105 20.25 -14.88 5.87
C ALA A 105 19.55 -13.77 5.08
N GLN A 106 18.22 -13.79 4.99
CA GLN A 106 17.44 -12.73 4.33
C GLN A 106 17.36 -11.43 5.15
N GLN A 107 17.36 -11.52 6.49
CA GLN A 107 17.05 -10.41 7.38
C GLN A 107 17.91 -9.14 7.15
N PRO A 108 19.24 -9.22 6.93
CA PRO A 108 20.05 -8.02 6.69
C PRO A 108 19.63 -7.27 5.41
N TYR A 109 19.25 -8.00 4.36
CA TYR A 109 18.80 -7.40 3.09
C TYR A 109 17.39 -6.83 3.21
N ILE A 110 16.50 -7.50 3.95
CA ILE A 110 15.18 -6.95 4.29
C ILE A 110 15.33 -5.62 5.04
N ASN A 111 16.18 -5.55 6.05
CA ASN A 111 16.42 -4.32 6.81
C ASN A 111 16.94 -3.20 5.92
N ALA A 112 17.95 -3.46 5.08
CA ALA A 112 18.50 -2.47 4.17
C ALA A 112 17.45 -1.96 3.15
N LEU A 113 16.60 -2.85 2.65
CA LEU A 113 15.48 -2.48 1.76
C LEU A 113 14.45 -1.60 2.49
N VAL A 114 14.11 -1.93 3.73
CA VAL A 114 13.19 -1.14 4.57
C VAL A 114 13.77 0.24 4.88
N ASP A 115 15.06 0.33 5.17
CA ASP A 115 15.72 1.61 5.43
C ASP A 115 15.74 2.48 4.17
N ALA A 116 16.03 1.90 2.99
CA ALA A 116 15.93 2.59 1.71
C ALA A 116 14.50 3.06 1.40
N TRP A 117 13.49 2.23 1.71
CA TRP A 117 12.08 2.59 1.57
C TRP A 117 11.71 3.77 2.48
N ARG A 118 12.11 3.75 3.75
CA ARG A 118 11.84 4.84 4.70
C ARG A 118 12.52 6.13 4.28
N ALA A 119 13.79 6.07 3.87
CA ALA A 119 14.55 7.23 3.43
C ALA A 119 13.97 7.88 2.16
N SER A 120 13.44 7.07 1.24
CA SER A 120 12.80 7.58 0.01
C SER A 120 11.33 7.97 0.20
N SER A 121 10.66 7.45 1.24
CA SER A 121 9.26 7.71 1.56
C SER A 121 8.31 7.67 0.34
N PRO A 122 8.35 6.61 -0.50
CA PRO A 122 7.56 6.57 -1.74
C PRO A 122 6.06 6.40 -1.47
N THR A 123 5.70 5.98 -0.25
CA THR A 123 4.32 5.88 0.24
C THR A 123 4.25 6.43 1.66
N ILE A 124 3.29 7.33 1.91
CA ILE A 124 3.01 7.85 3.25
C ILE A 124 1.89 7.02 3.88
N ILE A 125 2.16 6.40 5.03
CA ILE A 125 1.16 5.65 5.78
C ILE A 125 0.38 6.63 6.67
N LEU A 126 -0.91 6.79 6.40
CA LEU A 126 -1.77 7.71 7.17
C LEU A 126 -2.32 7.06 8.45
N TYR A 127 -2.80 5.82 8.35
CA TYR A 127 -3.33 5.06 9.47
C TYR A 127 -3.30 3.56 9.15
N ARG A 128 -3.46 2.73 10.19
CA ARG A 128 -3.75 1.31 10.05
C ARG A 128 -5.21 1.08 10.40
N ALA A 129 -5.96 0.50 9.48
CA ALA A 129 -7.36 0.17 9.72
C ALA A 129 -7.48 -0.83 10.87
N GLN A 130 -8.39 -0.56 11.80
CA GLN A 130 -8.81 -1.51 12.82
C GLN A 130 -10.16 -2.05 12.41
N PHE A 131 -10.28 -3.38 12.38
CA PHE A 131 -11.52 -4.06 12.04
C PHE A 131 -12.24 -4.42 13.34
N THR A 132 -13.33 -3.73 13.63
CA THR A 132 -14.14 -3.96 14.83
C THR A 132 -15.32 -4.86 14.48
N ALA A 133 -15.47 -5.97 15.20
CA ALA A 133 -16.64 -6.84 15.15
C ALA A 133 -17.45 -6.69 16.44
N VAL A 134 -18.77 -6.52 16.30
CA VAL A 134 -19.72 -6.52 17.42
C VAL A 134 -20.55 -7.80 17.32
N LEU A 135 -20.52 -8.61 18.37
CA LEU A 135 -21.16 -9.93 18.40
C LEU A 135 -22.33 -9.94 19.37
N ALA A 136 -23.41 -10.63 19.02
CA ALA A 136 -24.50 -10.89 19.95
C ALA A 136 -24.04 -11.82 21.09
N HIS A 137 -24.67 -11.71 22.26
CA HIS A 137 -24.36 -12.55 23.43
C HIS A 137 -24.50 -14.06 23.18
N SER A 138 -25.28 -14.45 22.17
CA SER A 138 -25.49 -15.84 21.77
C SER A 138 -24.33 -16.44 20.98
N VAL A 139 -23.43 -15.62 20.43
CA VAL A 139 -22.27 -16.09 19.65
C VAL A 139 -21.32 -16.86 20.56
N LYS A 140 -21.04 -18.13 20.22
CA LYS A 140 -20.17 -19.03 21.01
C LYS A 140 -18.74 -19.11 20.48
N ALA A 141 -18.53 -18.78 19.22
CA ALA A 141 -17.22 -18.74 18.60
C ALA A 141 -17.20 -17.68 17.49
N PHE A 142 -16.09 -16.96 17.39
CA PHE A 142 -15.80 -16.00 16.33
C PHE A 142 -14.32 -16.08 16.02
N ASP A 143 -13.98 -16.18 14.73
CA ASP A 143 -12.62 -16.12 14.24
C ASP A 143 -12.50 -14.97 13.23
N TYR A 144 -11.48 -14.16 13.40
CA TYR A 144 -11.15 -13.06 12.49
C TYR A 144 -9.73 -13.26 11.98
N ALA A 145 -9.61 -13.41 10.67
CA ALA A 145 -8.33 -13.38 9.97
C ALA A 145 -8.30 -12.19 9.03
N SER A 146 -7.29 -11.32 9.16
CA SER A 146 -7.05 -10.23 8.21
C SER A 146 -6.68 -10.73 6.81
N SER A 147 -6.26 -11.99 6.72
CA SER A 147 -6.11 -12.76 5.49
C SER A 147 -6.56 -14.19 5.77
N THR A 148 -7.70 -14.60 5.26
CA THR A 148 -8.19 -15.99 5.39
C THR A 148 -7.22 -16.92 4.66
N THR A 149 -6.58 -17.86 5.36
CA THR A 149 -5.85 -18.94 4.71
C THR A 149 -6.84 -19.80 3.91
N PHE A 150 -6.47 -20.20 2.69
CA PHE A 150 -7.32 -21.00 1.79
C PHE A 150 -7.91 -22.26 2.45
N TYR A 151 -7.19 -22.84 3.42
CA TYR A 151 -7.63 -24.00 4.20
C TYR A 151 -8.88 -23.77 5.06
N ASN A 152 -9.25 -22.52 5.34
CA ASN A 152 -10.41 -22.18 6.18
C ASN A 152 -11.70 -21.91 5.38
N TRP A 153 -11.67 -22.02 4.05
CA TRP A 153 -12.82 -21.72 3.19
C TRP A 153 -13.84 -22.88 3.10
N GLY A 154 -13.50 -24.04 3.65
CA GLY A 154 -14.34 -25.25 3.65
C GLY A 154 -14.81 -25.71 5.03
N ARG A 155 -14.76 -24.84 6.05
CA ARG A 155 -15.32 -25.10 7.38
C ARG A 155 -16.58 -24.29 7.62
#